data_AF-A0A2G8JLE1-F1
#
_entry.id   AF-A0A2G8JLE1-F1
#
_cell.length_a   1.000
_cell.length_b   1.000
_cell.length_c   1.000
_cell.angle_alpha   90.00
_cell.angle_beta   90.00
_cell.angle_gamma   90.00
#
_symmetry.space_group_name_H-M   'P 1'
#
loop_
_entity.id
_entity.type
_entity.pdbx_description
1 polymer ?
#
loop_
_entity_poly.entity_id
_entity_poly.type
_entity_poly.pdbx_seq_one_letter_code
_entity_poly.pdbx_strand_id
1 'polypeptide(L)'
;MWFGKIKLQIQYHTSGPIEITSPEIFIMHCATDRNCVDKAHTGRVKPLYEIPISCLDMDESFSKIDAGSILLHSGIRLSCPVSVKKVVIKTEEGREMTETEVVDILMFVQQSHLLEELEFVGCLLPSISSSEAILAELQTRDIEVLWRSYGYSLNLQSGAWEVDVDTVKCICTENVCIYSNDSDSIQRCTIQLLENASEHDIPISCLCLKKSFSMINACDVILHSGLYLSCPVSVKKVVIDTEEGREMTETEVVDILMFVQQSHMLEEL
;
A
#
# COMPACT_ATOMS: atom_id res chain seq x y z
N MET A 1 23.51 -2.43 -3.36
CA MET A 1 22.84 -1.12 -3.59
C MET A 1 21.54 -1.41 -4.28
N TRP A 2 20.43 -1.36 -3.54
CA TRP A 2 19.09 -1.33 -4.12
C TRP A 2 18.85 0.09 -4.65
N PHE A 3 18.38 0.21 -5.88
CA PHE A 3 17.95 1.48 -6.47
C PHE A 3 16.42 1.43 -6.54
N GLY A 4 15.74 2.11 -5.61
CA GLY A 4 14.30 2.33 -5.71
C GLY A 4 13.94 3.04 -7.02
N LYS A 5 12.76 2.76 -7.56
CA LYS A 5 12.28 3.32 -8.83
C LYS A 5 11.24 4.39 -8.56
N ILE A 6 11.21 5.41 -9.43
CA ILE A 6 10.11 6.38 -9.48
C ILE A 6 9.46 6.22 -10.84
N LYS A 7 8.13 6.03 -10.83
CA LYS A 7 7.33 5.98 -12.05
C LYS A 7 6.37 7.16 -12.07
N LEU A 8 6.47 7.94 -13.15
CA LEU A 8 5.57 9.06 -13.41
C LEU A 8 4.62 8.68 -14.54
N GLN A 9 3.33 8.72 -14.28
CA GLN A 9 2.32 8.60 -15.32
C GLN A 9 1.73 9.98 -15.61
N ILE A 10 1.89 10.41 -16.87
CA ILE A 10 1.37 11.68 -17.36
C ILE A 10 0.24 11.36 -18.34
N GLN A 11 -0.93 11.97 -18.15
CA GLN A 11 -2.01 11.87 -19.12
C GLN A 11 -1.73 12.79 -20.31
N TYR A 12 -1.26 12.21 -21.42
CA TYR A 12 -1.29 12.88 -22.71
C TYR A 12 -2.55 12.45 -23.47
N HIS A 13 -3.27 13.41 -24.06
CA HIS A 13 -4.06 13.09 -25.25
C HIS A 13 -3.05 12.63 -26.32
N THR A 14 -2.98 11.31 -26.51
CA THR A 14 -2.13 10.56 -27.46
C THR A 14 -0.66 10.29 -27.08
N SER A 15 -0.38 9.44 -26.08
CA SER A 15 0.70 8.41 -26.11
C SER A 15 0.83 7.70 -24.75
N GLY A 16 1.22 6.42 -24.77
CA GLY A 16 1.27 5.49 -23.61
C GLY A 16 2.28 5.83 -22.50
N PRO A 17 2.40 4.97 -21.46
CA PRO A 17 3.18 5.25 -20.26
C PRO A 17 4.68 5.36 -20.55
N ILE A 18 5.35 6.33 -19.94
CA ILE A 18 6.81 6.50 -20.00
C ILE A 18 7.41 5.84 -18.74
N GLU A 19 8.16 4.76 -18.91
CA GLU A 19 9.01 4.23 -17.84
C GLU A 19 10.39 4.89 -17.94
N ILE A 20 10.77 5.63 -16.89
CA ILE A 20 12.10 6.25 -16.82
C ILE A 20 13.04 5.29 -16.09
N THR A 21 13.76 4.46 -16.86
CA THR A 21 14.81 3.57 -16.36
C THR A 21 16.20 4.10 -16.78
N SER A 22 16.67 5.21 -16.20
CA SER A 22 18.08 5.62 -16.37
C SER A 22 18.52 6.66 -15.32
N PRO A 23 19.81 6.72 -14.92
CA PRO A 23 20.32 7.57 -13.83
C PRO A 23 20.45 9.06 -14.20
N GLU A 24 20.12 9.45 -15.43
CA GLU A 24 20.16 10.86 -15.83
C GLU A 24 18.83 11.54 -15.50
N ILE A 25 18.86 12.16 -14.33
CA ILE A 25 17.89 13.06 -13.73
C ILE A 25 17.35 14.04 -14.79
N PHE A 26 16.08 13.88 -15.18
CA PHE A 26 15.31 15.02 -15.66
C PHE A 26 14.96 15.88 -14.44
N ILE A 27 15.78 16.89 -14.19
CA ILE A 27 15.35 18.06 -13.44
C ILE A 27 14.21 18.62 -14.29
N MET A 28 12.98 18.57 -13.76
CA MET A 28 11.87 19.31 -14.36
C MET A 28 12.11 20.80 -14.06
N HIS A 29 13.13 21.36 -14.70
CA HIS A 29 13.16 22.77 -15.02
C HIS A 29 11.97 22.95 -15.96
N CYS A 30 10.90 23.59 -15.46
CA CYS A 30 9.96 24.27 -16.32
C CYS A 30 10.78 25.00 -17.39
N ALA A 31 10.54 24.67 -18.66
CA ALA A 31 11.23 25.28 -19.78
C ALA A 31 10.99 26.80 -19.74
N THR A 32 11.92 27.53 -19.14
CA THR A 32 12.28 28.85 -19.64
C THR A 32 13.12 28.57 -20.88
N ASP A 33 12.40 28.39 -21.99
CA ASP A 33 12.98 28.21 -23.30
C ASP A 33 13.85 29.44 -23.61
N ARG A 34 15.17 29.27 -23.48
CA ARG A 34 16.16 30.35 -23.56
C ARG A 34 16.52 30.68 -25.01
N ASN A 35 15.60 30.43 -25.95
CA ASN A 35 15.76 30.66 -27.39
C ASN A 35 14.72 31.62 -28.01
N CYS A 36 14.00 32.40 -27.20
CA CYS A 36 13.20 33.52 -27.69
C CYS A 36 13.67 34.84 -27.06
N VAL A 37 14.92 35.22 -27.32
CA VAL A 37 15.28 36.63 -27.33
C VAL A 37 14.98 37.15 -28.73
N ASP A 38 14.16 38.20 -28.78
CA ASP A 38 13.71 38.99 -29.94
C ASP A 38 12.32 38.65 -30.49
N LYS A 39 11.30 39.06 -29.74
CA LYS A 39 10.42 40.19 -30.13
C LYS A 39 9.41 40.49 -29.03
N ALA A 40 9.65 41.58 -28.30
CA ALA A 40 8.58 42.28 -27.59
C ALA A 40 7.48 42.63 -28.60
N HIS A 41 6.20 42.40 -28.27
CA HIS A 41 5.02 43.22 -28.62
C HIS A 41 3.77 42.59 -27.95
N THR A 42 3.28 43.24 -26.90
CA THR A 42 1.88 43.35 -26.43
C THR A 42 0.91 42.14 -26.49
N GLY A 43 0.47 41.68 -25.31
CA GLY A 43 -0.92 41.25 -25.07
C GLY A 43 -1.18 39.74 -24.91
N ARG A 44 -1.69 39.37 -23.71
CA ARG A 44 -2.14 38.05 -23.24
C ARG A 44 -1.05 36.97 -23.08
N VAL A 45 -0.56 36.83 -21.85
CA VAL A 45 0.03 35.58 -21.36
C VAL A 45 -1.06 34.50 -21.48
N LYS A 46 -0.88 33.53 -22.37
CA LYS A 46 -1.70 32.30 -22.37
C LYS A 46 -1.47 31.61 -21.02
N PRO A 47 -2.50 31.08 -20.33
CA PRO A 47 -2.26 30.26 -19.17
C PRO A 47 -1.32 29.12 -19.59
N LEU A 48 -0.21 28.96 -18.87
CA LEU A 48 0.57 27.74 -18.95
C LEU A 48 -0.41 26.61 -18.66
N TYR A 49 -0.62 25.72 -19.64
CA TYR A 49 -1.42 24.52 -19.42
C TYR A 49 -0.71 23.72 -18.34
N GLU A 50 -1.31 23.65 -17.16
CA GLU A 50 -0.89 22.74 -16.13
C GLU A 50 -1.16 21.33 -16.61
N ILE A 51 -0.11 20.51 -16.69
CA ILE A 51 -0.21 19.13 -17.14
C ILE A 51 -0.50 18.28 -15.89
N PRO A 52 -1.66 17.61 -15.80
CA PRO A 52 -1.96 16.72 -14.69
C PRO A 52 -1.02 15.51 -14.72
N ILE A 53 -0.40 15.24 -13.58
CA ILE A 53 0.32 13.99 -13.34
C ILE A 53 -0.70 13.04 -12.72
N SER A 54 -1.04 11.96 -13.42
CA SER A 54 -2.07 11.04 -12.92
C SER A 54 -1.61 10.24 -11.73
N CYS A 55 -0.31 9.90 -11.67
CA CYS A 55 0.26 9.16 -10.55
C CYS A 55 1.75 9.46 -10.39
N LEU A 56 2.15 9.73 -9.14
CA LEU A 56 3.53 9.70 -8.66
C LEU A 56 3.70 8.44 -7.81
N ASP A 57 4.38 7.45 -8.36
CA ASP A 57 4.62 6.16 -7.72
C ASP A 57 6.08 6.09 -7.23
N MET A 58 6.24 6.00 -5.92
CA MET A 58 7.53 5.86 -5.24
C MET A 58 7.71 4.42 -4.78
N ASP A 59 8.49 3.68 -5.56
CA ASP A 59 8.72 2.26 -5.34
C ASP A 59 10.05 2.06 -4.62
N GLU A 60 9.97 1.78 -3.31
CA GLU A 60 11.11 1.59 -2.40
C GLU A 60 12.17 2.70 -2.50
N SER A 61 11.71 3.92 -2.79
CA SER A 61 12.57 5.09 -2.99
C SER A 61 12.43 6.14 -1.90
N PHE A 62 11.33 6.12 -1.14
CA PHE A 62 11.08 7.02 -0.02
C PHE A 62 12.06 6.77 1.13
N SER A 63 12.84 7.78 1.53
CA SER A 63 13.67 7.69 2.74
C SER A 63 13.04 8.41 3.92
N LYS A 64 12.73 9.70 3.77
CA LYS A 64 12.10 10.54 4.80
C LYS A 64 11.56 11.84 4.20
N ILE A 65 10.83 12.60 5.00
CA ILE A 65 10.54 14.01 4.70
C ILE A 65 11.62 14.90 5.32
N ASP A 66 12.03 15.94 4.59
CA ASP A 66 13.00 16.93 5.02
C ASP A 66 12.63 18.30 4.44
N ALA A 67 12.34 19.26 5.32
CA ALA A 67 11.90 20.62 4.97
C ALA A 67 10.71 20.65 3.98
N GLY A 68 9.71 19.79 4.18
CA GLY A 68 8.49 19.74 3.36
C GLY A 68 8.67 19.10 1.97
N SER A 69 9.82 18.48 1.71
CA SER A 69 10.11 17.70 0.51
C SER A 69 10.47 16.26 0.87
N ILE A 70 10.19 15.32 -0.01
CA ILE A 70 10.67 13.94 0.14
C ILE A 70 12.17 13.91 -0.15
N LEU A 71 12.95 13.34 0.76
CA LEU A 71 14.30 12.87 0.49
C LEU A 71 14.21 11.40 0.07
N LEU A 72 14.75 11.11 -1.10
CA LEU A 72 14.84 9.75 -1.63
C LEU A 72 16.09 9.04 -1.09
N HIS A 73 16.11 7.71 -1.12
CA HIS A 73 17.32 6.93 -0.76
C HIS A 73 18.55 7.26 -1.62
N SER A 74 18.34 7.81 -2.82
CA SER A 74 19.42 8.34 -3.68
C SER A 74 20.04 9.65 -3.18
N GLY A 75 19.44 10.30 -2.17
CA GLY A 75 19.81 11.63 -1.69
C GLY A 75 19.16 12.77 -2.49
N ILE A 76 18.37 12.45 -3.52
CA ILE A 76 17.62 13.44 -4.30
C ILE A 76 16.43 13.95 -3.47
N ARG A 77 16.21 15.26 -3.50
CA ARG A 77 15.00 15.88 -2.93
C ARG A 77 13.94 16.08 -3.99
N LEU A 78 12.72 15.68 -3.68
CA LEU A 78 11.54 15.83 -4.52
C LEU A 78 10.52 16.68 -3.77
N SER A 79 10.14 17.83 -4.33
CA SER A 79 8.97 18.57 -3.89
C SER A 79 7.72 18.01 -4.57
N CYS A 80 6.57 18.10 -3.90
CA CYS A 80 5.32 17.58 -4.45
C CYS A 80 4.91 18.44 -5.66
N PRO A 81 4.76 17.87 -6.86
CA PRO A 81 4.25 18.65 -7.99
C PRO A 81 2.80 19.07 -7.73
N VAL A 82 2.47 20.31 -8.05
CA VAL A 82 1.16 20.92 -7.75
C VAL A 82 -0.03 20.26 -8.47
N SER A 83 0.24 19.45 -9.51
CA SER A 83 -0.73 18.85 -10.42
C SER A 83 -0.84 17.31 -10.30
N VAL A 84 -0.37 16.71 -9.20
CA VAL A 84 -0.46 15.26 -8.99
C VAL A 84 -1.84 14.86 -8.47
N LYS A 85 -2.47 13.89 -9.14
CA LYS A 85 -3.75 13.29 -8.71
C LYS A 85 -3.60 12.19 -7.68
N LYS A 86 -2.63 11.31 -7.87
CA LYS A 86 -2.38 10.16 -7.00
C LYS A 86 -0.94 10.08 -6.58
N VAL A 87 -0.70 9.79 -5.30
CA VAL A 87 0.63 9.48 -4.77
C VAL A 87 0.61 8.07 -4.21
N VAL A 88 1.60 7.25 -4.56
CA VAL A 88 1.76 5.90 -4.01
C VAL A 88 3.13 5.82 -3.33
N ILE A 89 3.13 5.47 -2.05
CA ILE A 89 4.33 5.20 -1.26
C ILE A 89 4.42 3.70 -1.07
N LYS A 90 5.34 3.06 -1.79
CA LYS A 90 5.70 1.64 -1.56
C LYS A 90 7.01 1.56 -0.80
N THR A 91 7.00 0.83 0.29
CA THR A 91 8.19 0.57 1.09
C THR A 91 8.55 -0.90 1.06
N GLU A 92 9.70 -1.23 1.63
CA GLU A 92 10.03 -2.61 1.98
C GLU A 92 8.90 -3.20 2.84
N GLU A 93 8.55 -4.46 2.57
CA GLU A 93 7.47 -5.18 3.29
C GLU A 93 7.73 -5.20 4.81
N GLY A 94 6.72 -4.81 5.58
CA GLY A 94 6.77 -4.72 7.03
C GLY A 94 7.47 -3.49 7.59
N ARG A 95 7.87 -2.49 6.78
CA ARG A 95 8.46 -1.25 7.31
C ARG A 95 7.48 -0.57 8.26
N GLU A 96 7.86 -0.41 9.52
CA GLU A 96 7.07 0.37 10.47
C GLU A 96 7.22 1.87 10.17
N MET A 97 6.08 2.55 10.03
CA MET A 97 6.00 4.00 9.86
C MET A 97 5.69 4.64 11.21
N THR A 98 6.38 5.73 11.52
CA THR A 98 6.05 6.58 12.67
C THR A 98 4.90 7.53 12.33
N GLU A 99 4.16 7.99 13.34
CA GLU A 99 3.09 8.96 13.13
C GLU A 99 3.63 10.23 12.45
N THR A 100 4.79 10.71 12.87
CA THR A 100 5.47 11.86 12.26
C THR A 100 5.75 11.64 10.78
N GLU A 101 6.24 10.48 10.37
CA GLU A 101 6.48 10.20 8.95
C GLU A 101 5.18 10.23 8.13
N VAL A 102 4.11 9.63 8.64
CA VAL A 102 2.80 9.66 7.95
C VAL A 102 2.28 11.08 7.86
N VAL A 103 2.30 11.83 8.95
CA VAL A 103 1.86 13.23 9.01
C VAL A 103 2.66 14.12 8.07
N ASP A 104 3.98 13.94 8.02
CA ASP A 104 4.86 14.67 7.12
C ASP A 104 4.56 14.33 5.65
N ILE A 105 4.22 13.07 5.33
CA ILE A 105 3.78 12.67 3.98
C ILE A 105 2.44 13.32 3.65
N LEU A 106 1.49 13.37 4.58
CA LEU A 106 0.20 14.05 4.37
C LEU A 106 0.43 15.54 4.03
N MET A 107 1.28 16.24 4.78
CA MET A 107 1.66 17.64 4.49
C MET A 107 2.36 17.79 3.13
N PHE A 108 3.17 16.81 2.75
CA PHE A 108 3.83 16.79 1.45
C PHE A 108 2.80 16.69 0.31
N VAL A 109 1.89 15.71 0.34
CA VAL A 109 0.95 15.47 -0.76
C VAL A 109 -0.08 16.58 -0.89
N GLN A 110 -0.46 17.24 0.21
CA GLN A 110 -1.41 18.36 0.23
C GLN A 110 -0.99 19.54 -0.64
N GLN A 111 0.31 19.70 -0.90
CA GLN A 111 0.84 20.74 -1.80
C GLN A 111 0.30 20.60 -3.23
N SER A 112 -0.18 19.43 -3.64
CA SER A 112 -0.91 19.25 -4.88
C SER A 112 -2.38 19.62 -4.69
N HIS A 113 -2.87 20.54 -5.53
CA HIS A 113 -4.29 20.92 -5.53
C HIS A 113 -5.16 19.99 -6.37
N LEU A 114 -4.55 19.11 -7.18
CA LEU A 114 -5.23 18.07 -7.93
C LEU A 114 -5.24 16.71 -7.21
N LEU A 115 -4.64 16.61 -6.02
CA LEU A 115 -4.63 15.36 -5.26
C LEU A 115 -6.08 14.88 -5.07
N GLU A 116 -6.26 13.58 -5.31
CA GLU A 116 -7.49 12.81 -5.16
C GLU A 116 -7.21 11.60 -4.23
N GLU A 117 -6.00 11.03 -4.29
CA GLU A 117 -5.70 9.76 -3.61
C GLU A 117 -4.23 9.66 -3.12
N LEU A 118 -4.03 9.10 -1.93
CA LEU A 118 -2.75 8.67 -1.37
C LEU A 118 -2.82 7.19 -0.99
N GLU A 119 -1.89 6.38 -1.48
CA GLU A 119 -1.77 4.97 -1.12
C GLU A 119 -0.46 4.65 -0.39
N PHE A 120 -0.57 3.82 0.65
CA PHE A 120 0.54 3.20 1.35
C PHE A 120 0.56 1.69 1.09
N VAL A 121 1.73 1.17 0.70
CA VAL A 121 1.94 -0.25 0.36
C VAL A 121 3.21 -0.76 1.03
N GLY A 122 3.11 -1.96 1.60
CA GLY A 122 4.25 -2.67 2.20
C GLY A 122 4.66 -2.17 3.59
N CYS A 123 4.06 -1.10 4.11
CA CYS A 123 4.37 -0.59 5.44
C CYS A 123 3.31 -0.94 6.48
N LEU A 124 3.70 -0.81 7.75
CA LEU A 124 2.82 -0.85 8.91
C LEU A 124 2.54 0.59 9.35
N LEU A 125 1.26 0.97 9.40
CA LEU A 125 0.86 2.34 9.69
C LEU A 125 0.44 2.51 11.16
N PRO A 126 0.80 3.64 11.79
CA PRO A 126 0.37 3.97 13.14
C PRO A 126 -1.06 4.53 13.12
N SER A 127 -1.69 4.55 14.29
CA SER A 127 -2.85 5.43 14.51
C SER A 127 -2.40 6.89 14.43
N ILE A 128 -3.26 7.76 13.87
CA ILE A 128 -2.97 9.19 13.74
C ILE A 128 -3.82 9.94 14.76
N SER A 129 -3.19 10.64 15.69
CA SER A 129 -3.86 11.29 16.82
C SER A 129 -3.55 12.79 16.94
N SER A 130 -2.51 13.27 16.26
CA SER A 130 -1.93 14.60 16.50
C SER A 130 -2.02 15.56 15.30
N SER A 131 -3.03 15.44 14.43
CA SER A 131 -3.04 16.17 13.14
C SER A 131 -4.43 16.58 12.64
N GLU A 132 -5.30 17.05 13.53
CA GLU A 132 -6.70 17.37 13.19
C GLU A 132 -6.82 18.40 12.05
N ALA A 133 -5.94 19.41 12.01
CA ALA A 133 -5.98 20.44 10.97
C ALA A 133 -5.66 19.87 9.56
N ILE A 134 -4.67 18.98 9.48
CA ILE A 134 -4.25 18.34 8.22
C ILE A 134 -5.36 17.41 7.73
N LEU A 135 -5.90 16.58 8.64
CA LEU A 135 -6.98 15.65 8.31
C LEU A 135 -8.25 16.39 7.89
N ALA A 136 -8.61 17.48 8.56
CA ALA A 136 -9.74 18.32 8.18
C ALA A 136 -9.57 18.91 6.77
N GLU A 137 -8.37 19.37 6.40
CA GLU A 137 -8.11 19.88 5.06
C GLU A 137 -8.25 18.78 3.99
N LEU A 138 -7.69 17.58 4.23
CA LEU A 138 -7.89 16.43 3.34
C LEU A 138 -9.39 16.08 3.22
N GLN A 139 -10.13 16.12 4.32
CA GLN A 139 -11.55 15.81 4.35
C GLN A 139 -12.36 16.82 3.52
N THR A 140 -12.05 18.11 3.60
CA THR A 140 -12.77 19.14 2.80
C THR A 140 -12.59 18.97 1.30
N ARG A 141 -11.52 18.28 0.90
CA ARG A 141 -11.17 18.00 -0.49
C ARG A 141 -11.55 16.59 -0.94
N ASP A 142 -12.17 15.80 -0.05
CA ASP A 142 -12.59 14.42 -0.34
C ASP A 142 -11.42 13.54 -0.81
N ILE A 143 -10.27 13.64 -0.15
CA ILE A 143 -9.07 12.86 -0.49
C ILE A 143 -9.18 11.46 0.13
N GLU A 144 -8.98 10.44 -0.68
CA GLU A 144 -8.87 9.06 -0.21
C GLU A 144 -7.43 8.77 0.26
N VAL A 145 -7.28 8.20 1.45
CA VAL A 145 -5.98 7.76 1.99
C VAL A 145 -6.09 6.28 2.35
N LEU A 146 -5.41 5.44 1.57
CA LEU A 146 -5.58 3.99 1.58
C LEU A 146 -4.33 3.29 2.11
N TRP A 147 -4.55 2.28 2.96
CA TRP A 147 -3.56 1.31 3.36
C TRP A 147 -3.83 -0.01 2.62
N ARG A 148 -3.33 -0.06 1.38
CA ARG A 148 -3.77 -1.06 0.40
C ARG A 148 -3.36 -2.48 0.75
N SER A 149 -2.23 -2.69 1.43
CA SER A 149 -1.76 -4.05 1.74
C SER A 149 -2.67 -4.80 2.74
N TYR A 150 -3.49 -4.09 3.52
CA TYR A 150 -4.30 -4.70 4.58
C TYR A 150 -5.77 -4.29 4.57
N GLY A 151 -6.22 -3.56 3.55
CA GLY A 151 -7.65 -3.30 3.35
C GLY A 151 -8.24 -2.26 4.30
N TYR A 152 -7.48 -1.20 4.57
CA TYR A 152 -7.94 -0.09 5.41
C TYR A 152 -7.92 1.24 4.66
N SER A 153 -8.78 2.16 5.08
CA SER A 153 -8.73 3.58 4.72
C SER A 153 -8.65 4.44 5.98
N LEU A 154 -7.99 5.59 5.88
CA LEU A 154 -7.88 6.51 7.00
C LEU A 154 -9.17 7.31 7.12
N ASN A 155 -9.87 7.17 8.24
CA ASN A 155 -10.98 8.04 8.57
C ASN A 155 -10.41 9.42 8.95
N LEU A 156 -10.59 10.40 8.06
CA LEU A 156 -10.06 11.77 8.24
C LEU A 156 -10.75 12.57 9.35
N GLN A 157 -11.86 12.08 9.91
CA GLN A 157 -12.50 12.72 11.06
C GLN A 157 -11.94 12.21 12.40
N SER A 158 -11.66 10.91 12.50
CA SER A 158 -11.19 10.26 13.73
C SER A 158 -9.67 10.09 13.79
N GLY A 159 -8.99 10.07 12.64
CA GLY A 159 -7.58 9.69 12.51
C GLY A 159 -7.31 8.18 12.65
N ALA A 160 -8.37 7.37 12.73
CA ALA A 160 -8.27 5.91 12.82
C ALA A 160 -8.29 5.25 11.43
N TRP A 161 -7.65 4.09 11.32
CA TRP A 161 -7.76 3.22 10.16
C TRP A 161 -9.03 2.38 10.29
N GLU A 162 -9.89 2.46 9.28
CA GLU A 162 -11.18 1.74 9.22
C GLU A 162 -11.16 0.76 8.05
N VAL A 163 -11.90 -0.35 8.20
CA VAL A 163 -11.94 -1.41 7.17
C VAL A 163 -12.54 -0.84 5.89
N ASP A 164 -11.77 -0.93 4.80
CA ASP A 164 -12.22 -0.56 3.46
C ASP A 164 -12.64 -1.82 2.71
N VAL A 165 -13.94 -2.07 2.67
CA VAL A 165 -14.54 -3.31 2.13
C VAL A 165 -14.13 -3.55 0.66
N ASP A 166 -14.04 -2.50 -0.14
CA ASP A 166 -13.67 -2.61 -1.56
C ASP A 166 -12.20 -2.99 -1.73
N THR A 167 -11.30 -2.43 -0.92
CA THR A 167 -9.89 -2.82 -0.89
C THR A 167 -9.72 -4.25 -0.36
N VAL A 168 -10.39 -4.62 0.74
CA VAL A 168 -10.36 -6.02 1.26
C VAL A 168 -10.81 -6.99 0.18
N LYS A 169 -11.92 -6.68 -0.51
CA LYS A 169 -12.44 -7.49 -1.61
C LYS A 169 -11.43 -7.62 -2.74
N CYS A 170 -10.76 -6.52 -3.11
CA CYS A 170 -9.71 -6.54 -4.12
C CYS A 170 -8.56 -7.48 -3.73
N ILE A 171 -8.03 -7.36 -2.52
CA ILE A 171 -6.92 -8.21 -2.04
C ILE A 171 -7.32 -9.69 -2.03
N CYS A 172 -8.53 -9.99 -1.54
CA CYS A 172 -9.03 -11.37 -1.41
C CYS A 172 -9.29 -12.08 -2.75
N THR A 173 -9.25 -11.37 -3.88
CA THR A 173 -9.29 -12.01 -5.21
C THR A 173 -8.00 -12.75 -5.57
N GLU A 174 -6.89 -12.43 -4.90
CA GLU A 174 -5.60 -13.07 -5.06
C GLU A 174 -5.25 -13.98 -3.85
N ASN A 175 -4.10 -14.64 -3.93
CA ASN A 175 -3.61 -15.47 -2.83
C ASN A 175 -3.18 -14.59 -1.64
N VAL A 176 -3.77 -14.82 -0.48
CA VAL A 176 -3.34 -14.22 0.79
C VAL A 176 -2.39 -15.19 1.47
N CYS A 177 -1.11 -14.82 1.55
CA CYS A 177 -0.05 -15.68 2.07
C CYS A 177 0.41 -15.23 3.45
N ILE A 178 0.69 -16.20 4.32
CA ILE A 178 1.40 -16.02 5.59
C ILE A 178 2.69 -16.83 5.51
N TYR A 179 3.84 -16.16 5.51
CA TYR A 179 5.16 -16.81 5.43
C TYR A 179 5.81 -16.94 6.81
N SER A 180 6.62 -17.98 7.01
CA SER A 180 7.34 -18.15 8.29
C SER A 180 8.40 -17.10 8.59
N ASN A 181 8.91 -16.42 7.56
CA ASN A 181 9.86 -15.33 7.71
C ASN A 181 9.20 -13.95 7.77
N ASP A 182 7.87 -13.86 7.66
CA ASP A 182 7.15 -12.63 7.96
C ASP A 182 7.34 -12.29 9.45
N SER A 183 7.44 -10.99 9.74
CA SER A 183 7.44 -10.54 11.14
C SER A 183 6.08 -10.81 11.79
N ASP A 184 6.07 -10.94 13.12
CA ASP A 184 4.81 -11.07 13.88
C ASP A 184 3.81 -9.97 13.53
N SER A 185 4.28 -8.74 13.28
CA SER A 185 3.43 -7.61 12.92
C SER A 185 2.79 -7.77 11.53
N ILE A 186 3.54 -8.23 10.53
CA ILE A 186 2.99 -8.54 9.20
C ILE A 186 1.95 -9.65 9.32
N GLN A 187 2.29 -10.75 9.99
CA GLN A 187 1.39 -11.88 10.14
C GLN A 187 0.09 -11.48 10.87
N ARG A 188 0.16 -10.65 11.92
CA ARG A 188 -1.03 -10.09 12.59
C ARG A 188 -1.89 -9.27 11.64
N CYS A 189 -1.30 -8.41 10.82
CA CYS A 189 -2.08 -7.60 9.87
C CYS A 189 -2.73 -8.47 8.78
N THR A 190 -2.05 -9.52 8.32
CA THR A 190 -2.63 -10.50 7.39
C THR A 190 -3.77 -11.29 8.04
N ILE A 191 -3.62 -11.71 9.30
CA ILE A 191 -4.69 -12.37 10.07
C ILE A 191 -5.90 -11.43 10.18
N GLN A 192 -5.69 -10.17 10.55
CA GLN A 192 -6.76 -9.18 10.68
C GLN A 192 -7.48 -8.93 9.33
N LEU A 193 -6.74 -8.89 8.22
CA LEU A 193 -7.34 -8.82 6.88
C LEU A 193 -8.29 -10.01 6.62
N LEU A 194 -7.88 -11.23 6.97
CA LEU A 194 -8.71 -12.43 6.81
C LEU A 194 -9.96 -12.42 7.72
N GLU A 195 -9.81 -11.90 8.94
CA GLU A 195 -10.93 -11.69 9.87
C GLU A 195 -11.93 -10.67 9.30
N ASN A 196 -11.45 -9.50 8.85
CA ASN A 196 -12.31 -8.49 8.23
C ASN A 196 -13.04 -9.05 7.01
N ALA A 197 -12.35 -9.80 6.15
CA ALA A 197 -12.98 -10.46 5.01
C ALA A 197 -14.09 -11.42 5.46
N SER A 198 -13.86 -12.19 6.52
CA SER A 198 -14.85 -13.11 7.11
C SER A 198 -16.05 -12.38 7.71
N GLU A 199 -15.82 -11.30 8.46
CA GLU A 199 -16.86 -10.47 9.09
C GLU A 199 -17.81 -9.84 8.07
N HIS A 200 -17.29 -9.56 6.87
CA HIS A 200 -18.05 -8.97 5.76
C HIS A 200 -18.51 -9.99 4.71
N ASP A 201 -18.37 -11.30 4.97
CA ASP A 201 -18.72 -12.39 4.05
C ASP A 201 -18.07 -12.23 2.66
N ILE A 202 -16.85 -11.67 2.63
CA ILE A 202 -16.04 -11.48 1.43
C ILE A 202 -15.33 -12.80 1.13
N PRO A 203 -15.51 -13.40 -0.06
CA PRO A 203 -14.82 -14.63 -0.40
C PRO A 203 -13.31 -14.44 -0.49
N ILE A 204 -12.56 -15.23 0.28
CA ILE A 204 -11.10 -15.29 0.19
C ILE A 204 -10.76 -16.38 -0.83
N SER A 205 -10.18 -15.98 -1.96
CA SER A 205 -9.92 -16.89 -3.07
C SER A 205 -8.97 -18.04 -2.66
N CYS A 206 -7.92 -17.73 -1.92
CA CYS A 206 -6.91 -18.68 -1.49
C CYS A 206 -6.13 -18.15 -0.28
N LEU A 207 -6.08 -18.93 0.80
CA LEU A 207 -5.19 -18.73 1.95
C LEU A 207 -3.99 -19.68 1.83
N CYS A 208 -2.79 -19.14 1.86
CA CYS A 208 -1.55 -19.93 1.79
C CYS A 208 -0.74 -19.81 3.08
N LEU A 209 -0.50 -20.93 3.76
CA LEU A 209 0.46 -21.03 4.86
C LEU A 209 1.80 -21.51 4.31
N LYS A 210 2.73 -20.57 4.12
CA LYS A 210 4.03 -20.80 3.49
C LYS A 210 5.11 -21.07 4.52
N LYS A 211 5.32 -22.36 4.82
CA LYS A 211 6.23 -22.88 5.85
C LYS A 211 5.94 -22.31 7.24
N SER A 212 4.77 -21.73 7.43
CA SER A 212 4.35 -21.00 8.63
C SER A 212 3.53 -21.86 9.60
N PHE A 213 3.02 -23.01 9.13
CA PHE A 213 2.26 -23.96 9.94
C PHE A 213 3.15 -24.68 10.97
N SER A 214 2.87 -24.48 12.26
CA SER A 214 3.54 -25.19 13.35
C SER A 214 2.71 -26.40 13.80
N MET A 215 1.53 -26.14 14.37
CA MET A 215 0.63 -27.18 14.91
C MET A 215 -0.81 -26.64 14.97
N ILE A 216 -1.76 -27.48 15.41
CA ILE A 216 -3.15 -27.06 15.67
C ILE A 216 -3.46 -27.21 17.15
N ASN A 217 -4.17 -26.23 17.70
CA ASN A 217 -4.66 -26.24 19.07
C ASN A 217 -6.08 -25.67 19.10
N ALA A 218 -7.01 -26.37 19.75
CA ALA A 218 -8.40 -25.94 19.90
C ALA A 218 -9.09 -25.54 18.58
N CYS A 219 -8.77 -26.23 17.48
CA CYS A 219 -9.24 -25.98 16.11
C CYS A 219 -8.62 -24.74 15.41
N ASP A 220 -7.67 -24.06 16.04
CA ASP A 220 -6.90 -22.99 15.41
C ASP A 220 -5.52 -23.49 14.99
N VAL A 221 -5.01 -22.96 13.87
CA VAL A 221 -3.61 -23.13 13.51
C VAL A 221 -2.77 -22.22 14.41
N ILE A 222 -1.73 -22.79 15.01
CA ILE A 222 -0.63 -22.03 15.60
C ILE A 222 0.46 -21.90 14.54
N LEU A 223 0.82 -20.65 14.24
CA LEU A 223 1.93 -20.33 13.34
C LEU A 223 3.28 -20.53 14.04
N HIS A 224 4.38 -20.63 13.29
CA HIS A 224 5.72 -20.70 13.88
C HIS A 224 6.10 -19.47 14.72
N SER A 225 5.48 -18.33 14.48
CA SER A 225 5.57 -17.12 15.32
C SER A 225 4.88 -17.27 16.67
N GLY A 226 4.04 -18.30 16.85
CA GLY A 226 3.18 -18.47 18.01
C GLY A 226 1.84 -17.74 17.93
N LEU A 227 1.56 -17.03 16.82
CA LEU A 227 0.26 -16.44 16.55
C LEU A 227 -0.78 -17.52 16.23
N TYR A 228 -2.02 -17.23 16.61
CA TYR A 228 -3.16 -18.08 16.32
C TYR A 228 -3.84 -17.58 15.05
N LEU A 229 -4.24 -18.53 14.20
CA LEU A 229 -5.04 -18.30 13.01
C LEU A 229 -6.25 -19.22 13.09
N SER A 230 -7.42 -18.64 13.32
CA SER A 230 -8.69 -19.31 13.09
C SER A 230 -8.97 -19.43 11.59
N CYS A 231 -9.72 -20.45 11.19
CA CYS A 231 -10.02 -20.63 9.77
C CYS A 231 -10.97 -19.51 9.32
N PRO A 232 -10.62 -18.71 8.30
CA PRO A 232 -11.51 -17.68 7.80
C PRO A 232 -12.78 -18.33 7.22
N VAL A 233 -13.96 -17.96 7.72
CA VAL A 233 -15.19 -18.69 7.38
C VAL A 233 -15.56 -18.59 5.90
N SER A 234 -15.05 -17.58 5.19
CA SER A 234 -15.28 -17.32 3.77
C SER A 234 -14.13 -17.76 2.84
N VAL A 235 -13.19 -18.60 3.30
CA VAL A 235 -12.09 -19.09 2.46
C VAL A 235 -12.51 -20.21 1.51
N LYS A 236 -12.14 -20.08 0.22
CA LYS A 236 -12.43 -21.09 -0.81
C LYS A 236 -11.35 -22.15 -0.93
N LYS A 237 -10.10 -21.74 -0.76
CA LYS A 237 -8.95 -22.62 -0.90
C LYS A 237 -7.96 -22.41 0.24
N VAL A 238 -7.47 -23.49 0.83
CA VAL A 238 -6.37 -23.43 1.79
C VAL A 238 -5.20 -24.22 1.23
N VAL A 239 -4.01 -23.63 1.24
CA VAL A 239 -2.77 -24.30 0.83
C VAL A 239 -1.81 -24.29 2.02
N ILE A 240 -1.39 -25.47 2.46
CA ILE A 240 -0.39 -25.62 3.52
C ILE A 240 0.89 -26.18 2.89
N ASP A 241 1.91 -25.33 2.84
CA ASP A 241 3.23 -25.65 2.30
C ASP A 241 4.19 -25.79 3.49
N THR A 242 4.68 -27.00 3.74
CA THR A 242 5.60 -27.29 4.85
C THR A 242 7.07 -27.28 4.38
N GLU A 243 7.99 -27.55 5.29
CA GLU A 243 9.39 -27.73 4.94
C GLU A 243 9.58 -28.89 3.96
N GLU A 244 10.51 -28.74 3.03
CA GLU A 244 10.80 -29.76 2.03
C GLU A 244 11.21 -31.07 2.71
N GLY A 245 10.49 -32.15 2.39
CA GLY A 245 10.72 -33.48 2.97
C GLY A 245 10.13 -33.70 4.37
N ARG A 246 9.40 -32.73 4.95
CA ARG A 246 8.64 -32.97 6.17
C ARG A 246 7.48 -33.92 5.89
N GLU A 247 7.44 -35.03 6.61
CA GLU A 247 6.28 -35.91 6.66
C GLU A 247 5.25 -35.37 7.65
N MET A 248 4.01 -35.18 7.20
CA MET A 248 2.89 -34.91 8.10
C MET A 248 2.43 -36.20 8.77
N THR A 249 2.14 -36.12 10.05
CA THR A 249 1.50 -37.19 10.81
C THR A 249 0.02 -37.29 10.47
N GLU A 250 -0.58 -38.45 10.70
CA GLU A 250 -2.03 -38.65 10.55
C GLU A 250 -2.83 -37.66 11.41
N THR A 251 -2.36 -37.38 12.63
CA THR A 251 -2.98 -36.41 13.53
C THR A 251 -2.97 -35.01 12.95
N GLU A 252 -1.83 -34.53 12.41
CA GLU A 252 -1.76 -33.22 11.78
C GLU A 252 -2.73 -33.11 10.59
N VAL A 253 -2.83 -34.16 9.76
CA VAL A 253 -3.75 -34.17 8.62
C VAL A 253 -5.21 -34.09 9.11
N VAL A 254 -5.59 -34.87 10.13
CA VAL A 254 -6.94 -34.83 10.71
C VAL A 254 -7.24 -33.46 11.31
N ASP A 255 -6.30 -32.88 12.04
CA ASP A 255 -6.45 -31.57 12.65
C ASP A 255 -6.60 -30.47 11.58
N ILE A 256 -5.82 -30.53 10.50
CA ILE A 256 -5.93 -29.61 9.36
C ILE A 256 -7.31 -29.71 8.72
N LEU A 257 -7.84 -30.92 8.56
CA LEU A 257 -9.19 -31.13 8.04
C LEU A 257 -10.25 -30.49 8.96
N MET A 258 -10.11 -30.63 10.28
CA MET A 258 -11.01 -29.97 11.24
C MET A 258 -10.89 -28.44 11.18
N PHE A 259 -9.68 -27.92 10.99
CA PHE A 259 -9.44 -26.50 10.80
C PHE A 259 -10.18 -25.97 9.57
N VAL A 260 -9.96 -26.54 8.38
CA VAL A 260 -10.54 -26.00 7.14
C VAL A 260 -12.05 -26.20 7.02
N GLN A 261 -12.61 -27.22 7.68
CA GLN A 261 -14.06 -27.48 7.69
C GLN A 261 -14.88 -26.39 8.38
N GLN A 262 -14.24 -25.48 9.12
CA GLN A 262 -14.90 -24.32 9.70
C GLN A 262 -15.32 -23.29 8.63
N SER A 263 -14.70 -23.33 7.44
CA SER A 263 -15.15 -22.50 6.34
C SER A 263 -16.35 -23.11 5.62
N HIS A 264 -17.40 -22.29 5.46
CA HIS A 264 -18.60 -22.66 4.74
C HIS A 264 -18.45 -22.48 3.22
N MET A 265 -17.34 -21.87 2.76
CA MET A 265 -17.04 -21.63 1.35
C MET A 265 -15.92 -22.54 0.82
N LEU A 266 -15.41 -23.47 1.63
CA LEU A 266 -14.28 -24.32 1.24
C LEU A 266 -14.62 -25.17 0.00
N GLU A 267 -13.80 -25.03 -1.02
CA GLU A 267 -13.86 -25.75 -2.29
C GLU A 267 -12.63 -26.65 -2.47
N GLU A 268 -11.46 -26.26 -1.96
CA GLU A 268 -10.17 -26.95 -2.16
C GLU A 268 -9.25 -26.87 -0.92
N LEU A 269 -8.53 -27.95 -0.64
CA LEU A 269 -7.39 -28.05 0.31
C LEU A 269 -6.20 -28.68 -0.41
#